data_AF-A0A5P9QBR2-F1
#
_entry.id   AF-A0A5P9QBR2-F1
#
_cell.length_a   1.000
_cell.length_b   1.000
_cell.length_c   1.000
_cell.angle_alpha   90.00
_cell.angle_beta   90.00
_cell.angle_gamma   90.00
#
_symmetry.space_group_name_H-M   'P 1'
#
loop_
_entity.id
_entity.type
_entity.pdbx_description
1 polymer ?
#
loop_
_entity_poly.entity_id
_entity_poly.type
_entity_poly.pdbx_seq_one_letter_code
_entity_poly.pdbx_strand_id
1 'polypeptide(L)'
;MNEQQGTDAVGPPWVVRTERLLLSAVGQGDVDDLFALNTDPAVWWHFPSGRHVERSQTEEFAGVCASGWRRDGLGYWTLRDPGSRILLGVGGCLGVREVAWNLYYRLRPASQGQGYATELVRAARDWAARVDAARPVVASLLEHNVRSRAVVERAGLTQVWRGPDRRNPDPSAVRLIFADRGVSDEVLARLVGGQDEPDEREAAAGPTVEP
;
A
#
# COMPACT_ATOMS: atom_id res chain seq x y z
N MET A 1 29.15 8.23 -19.54
CA MET A 1 27.71 7.98 -19.61
C MET A 1 27.43 6.58 -19.07
N ASN A 2 27.15 6.50 -17.77
CA ASN A 2 26.30 5.52 -17.08
C ASN A 2 26.44 5.77 -15.57
N GLU A 3 25.73 6.79 -15.09
CA GLU A 3 25.48 6.96 -13.67
C GLU A 3 24.31 6.06 -13.30
N GLN A 4 24.62 4.89 -12.76
CA GLN A 4 23.67 4.15 -11.95
C GLN A 4 23.50 4.96 -10.65
N GLN A 5 22.46 5.78 -10.58
CA GLN A 5 22.03 6.42 -9.34
C GLN A 5 21.49 5.33 -8.42
N GLY A 6 22.42 4.73 -7.67
CA GLY A 6 22.11 3.82 -6.58
C GLY A 6 21.33 4.57 -5.52
N THR A 7 20.29 3.92 -5.02
CA THR A 7 19.53 4.36 -3.85
C THR A 7 20.50 4.46 -2.68
N ASP A 8 20.96 5.67 -2.34
CA ASP A 8 21.83 5.88 -1.18
C ASP A 8 21.02 5.60 0.10
N ALA A 9 21.23 4.40 0.64
CA ALA A 9 20.64 3.97 1.90
C ALA A 9 21.24 4.81 3.04
N VAL A 10 20.48 5.78 3.54
CA VAL A 10 20.87 6.56 4.72
C VAL A 10 20.13 6.01 5.93
N GLY A 11 20.78 5.11 6.67
CA GLY A 11 20.32 4.55 7.94
C GLY A 11 19.86 3.08 7.86
N PRO A 12 19.50 2.47 9.01
CA PRO A 12 18.91 1.12 9.04
C PRO A 12 17.69 1.02 8.08
N PRO A 13 17.23 -0.17 7.65
CA PRO A 13 16.37 -0.39 6.45
C PRO A 13 15.04 0.39 6.42
N TRP A 14 14.72 1.08 7.52
CA TRP A 14 13.60 1.94 7.76
C TRP A 14 13.64 3.27 7.00
N VAL A 15 14.77 3.74 6.44
CA VAL A 15 14.84 5.01 5.70
C VAL A 15 15.50 4.85 4.34
N VAL A 16 14.82 5.35 3.29
CA VAL A 16 15.28 5.27 1.90
C VAL A 16 15.12 6.63 1.25
N ARG A 17 16.16 7.09 0.55
CA ARG A 17 16.07 8.26 -0.33
C ARG A 17 15.93 7.80 -1.77
N THR A 18 14.96 8.37 -2.45
CA THR A 18 14.76 8.25 -3.89
C THR A 18 15.10 9.59 -4.54
N GLU A 19 14.88 9.73 -5.84
CA GLU A 19 15.16 10.97 -6.56
C GLU A 19 14.44 12.17 -5.93
N ARG A 20 13.17 11.99 -5.51
CA ARG A 20 12.32 13.08 -5.04
C ARG A 20 11.64 12.80 -3.71
N LEU A 21 11.72 11.58 -3.18
CA LEU A 21 11.07 11.21 -1.91
C LEU A 21 12.07 10.80 -0.85
N LEU A 22 11.76 11.20 0.38
CA LEU A 22 12.25 10.53 1.56
C LEU A 22 11.19 9.53 2.04
N LEU A 23 11.56 8.26 2.05
CA LEU A 23 10.75 7.17 2.57
C LEU A 23 11.22 6.85 3.99
N SER A 24 10.32 6.78 4.96
CA SER A 24 10.66 6.46 6.35
C SER A 24 9.61 5.54 6.97
N ALA A 25 10.01 4.52 7.70
CA ALA A 25 9.09 3.48 8.18
C ALA A 25 7.99 4.13 8.99
N VAL A 26 6.74 3.78 8.69
CA VAL A 26 5.60 4.29 9.45
C VAL A 26 5.75 3.91 10.91
N GLY A 27 5.66 4.90 11.80
CA GLY A 27 5.68 4.70 13.24
C GLY A 27 4.61 5.52 13.97
N GLN A 28 4.60 5.40 15.30
CA GLN A 28 3.63 6.11 16.15
C GLN A 28 3.74 7.64 16.04
N GLY A 29 4.93 8.17 15.71
CA GLY A 29 5.15 9.59 15.47
C GLY A 29 4.47 10.13 14.20
N ASP A 30 4.00 9.27 13.31
CA ASP A 30 3.34 9.68 12.06
C ASP A 30 1.80 9.69 12.17
N VAL A 31 1.23 9.27 13.29
CA VAL A 31 -0.22 9.04 13.43
C VAL A 31 -1.04 10.29 13.11
N ASP A 32 -0.63 11.48 13.56
CA ASP A 32 -1.40 12.70 13.33
C ASP A 32 -1.42 13.09 11.85
N ASP A 33 -0.25 13.05 11.20
CA ASP A 33 -0.08 13.30 9.77
C ASP A 33 -0.86 12.29 8.92
N LEU A 34 -0.81 11.01 9.31
CA LEU A 34 -1.52 9.92 8.64
C LEU A 34 -3.02 10.01 8.87
N PHE A 35 -3.49 10.40 10.05
CA PHE A 35 -4.91 10.52 10.32
C PHE A 35 -5.53 11.65 9.48
N ALA A 36 -4.82 12.78 9.35
CA ALA A 36 -5.21 13.85 8.43
C ALA A 36 -5.30 13.37 6.97
N LEU A 37 -4.37 12.52 6.52
CA LEU A 37 -4.43 11.90 5.19
C LEU A 37 -5.61 10.90 5.07
N ASN A 38 -5.84 10.11 6.10
CA ASN A 38 -6.78 8.99 6.10
C ASN A 38 -8.23 9.42 6.37
N THR A 39 -8.46 10.64 6.85
CA THR A 39 -9.81 11.21 7.01
C THR A 39 -10.23 12.10 5.82
N ASP A 40 -9.31 12.41 4.90
CA ASP A 40 -9.61 13.24 3.74
C ASP A 40 -10.53 12.50 2.74
N PRO A 41 -11.79 12.94 2.52
CA PRO A 41 -12.70 12.27 1.59
C PRO A 41 -12.20 12.31 0.14
N ALA A 42 -11.40 13.30 -0.26
CA ALA A 42 -10.84 13.37 -1.60
C ALA A 42 -9.81 12.24 -1.86
N VAL A 43 -9.23 11.69 -0.79
CA VAL A 43 -8.34 10.52 -0.89
C VAL A 43 -9.13 9.22 -1.04
N TRP A 44 -10.33 9.17 -0.45
CA TRP A 44 -11.21 7.99 -0.42
C TRP A 44 -12.35 8.03 -1.45
N TRP A 45 -12.31 8.94 -2.43
CA TRP A 45 -13.39 9.09 -3.42
C TRP A 45 -13.79 7.76 -4.11
N HIS A 46 -12.85 6.84 -4.28
CA HIS A 46 -13.06 5.54 -4.92
C HIS A 46 -13.56 4.45 -3.96
N PHE A 47 -13.41 4.65 -2.66
CA PHE A 47 -13.83 3.72 -1.61
C PHE A 47 -14.16 4.47 -0.31
N PRO A 48 -15.29 5.20 -0.25
CA PRO A 48 -15.59 6.12 0.85
C PRO A 48 -15.68 5.45 2.23
N SER A 49 -16.14 4.20 2.28
CA SER A 49 -16.24 3.38 3.50
C SER A 49 -14.88 3.05 4.11
N GLY A 50 -13.79 3.18 3.36
CA GLY A 50 -12.43 2.96 3.85
C GLY A 50 -11.91 4.06 4.79
N ARG A 51 -12.56 5.23 4.80
CA ARG A 51 -12.07 6.42 5.51
C ARG A 51 -11.99 6.21 7.02
N HIS A 52 -10.90 6.70 7.61
CA HIS A 52 -10.76 6.69 9.06
C HIS A 52 -11.65 7.77 9.68
N VAL A 53 -12.46 7.35 10.65
CA VAL A 53 -13.34 8.19 11.44
C VAL A 53 -12.78 8.44 12.85
N GLU A 54 -11.90 7.56 13.32
CA GLU A 54 -11.26 7.64 14.63
C GLU A 54 -9.73 7.58 14.52
N ARG A 55 -9.04 8.26 15.44
CA ARG A 55 -7.57 8.24 15.50
C ARG A 55 -7.03 6.83 15.76
N SER A 56 -7.72 6.04 16.57
CA SER A 56 -7.43 4.65 16.93
C SER A 56 -7.19 3.77 15.68
N GLN A 57 -7.97 3.94 14.62
CA GLN A 57 -7.81 3.22 13.35
C GLN A 57 -6.46 3.52 12.68
N THR A 58 -5.98 4.76 12.80
CA THR A 58 -4.66 5.15 12.29
C THR A 58 -3.52 4.64 13.17
N GLU A 59 -3.72 4.63 14.49
CA GLU A 59 -2.77 4.06 15.44
C GLU A 59 -2.57 2.56 15.20
N GLU A 60 -3.67 1.83 14.98
CA GLU A 60 -3.66 0.42 14.62
C GLU A 60 -2.95 0.20 13.28
N PHE A 61 -3.29 0.97 12.24
CA PHE A 61 -2.59 0.94 10.96
C PHE A 61 -1.08 1.16 11.11
N ALA A 62 -0.66 2.16 11.90
CA ALA A 62 0.75 2.41 12.17
C ALA A 62 1.41 1.24 12.94
N GLY A 63 0.69 0.64 13.89
CA GLY A 63 1.11 -0.55 14.61
C GLY A 63 1.32 -1.77 13.71
N VAL A 64 0.42 -2.00 12.75
CA VAL A 64 0.53 -3.05 11.73
C VAL A 64 1.76 -2.81 10.85
N CYS A 65 1.98 -1.57 10.39
CA CYS A 65 3.16 -1.22 9.59
C CYS A 65 4.46 -1.48 10.35
N ALA A 66 4.55 -0.99 11.58
CA ALA A 66 5.73 -1.18 12.43
C ALA A 66 5.98 -2.67 12.75
N SER A 67 4.91 -3.46 12.88
CA SER A 67 5.02 -4.91 13.10
C SER A 67 5.50 -5.65 11.85
N GLY A 68 5.05 -5.27 10.65
CA GLY A 68 5.57 -5.82 9.40
C GLY A 68 7.07 -5.58 9.28
N TRP A 69 7.49 -4.34 9.54
CA TRP A 69 8.89 -3.96 9.61
C TRP A 69 9.72 -4.84 10.56
N ARG A 70 9.25 -5.08 11.80
CA ARG A 70 9.94 -5.96 12.77
C ARG A 70 9.95 -7.44 12.37
N ARG A 71 8.83 -7.96 11.87
CA ARG A 71 8.63 -9.38 11.57
C ARG A 71 9.32 -9.78 10.26
N ASP A 72 9.10 -8.98 9.23
CA ASP A 72 9.39 -9.34 7.84
C ASP A 72 10.58 -8.55 7.28
N GLY A 73 11.06 -7.52 7.99
CA GLY A 73 12.04 -6.58 7.43
C GLY A 73 11.47 -5.70 6.31
N LEU A 74 10.14 -5.68 6.15
CA LEU A 74 9.42 -4.88 5.15
C LEU A 74 8.05 -4.43 5.67
N GLY A 75 7.71 -3.17 5.40
CA GLY A 75 6.42 -2.58 5.73
C GLY A 75 6.17 -1.31 4.92
N TYR A 76 5.13 -0.57 5.28
CA TYR A 76 4.86 0.70 4.63
C TYR A 76 5.75 1.82 5.17
N TRP A 77 6.13 2.72 4.27
CA TRP A 77 6.80 3.97 4.57
C TRP A 77 5.80 5.13 4.51
N THR A 78 6.09 6.17 5.27
CA THR A 78 5.66 7.53 4.92
C THR A 78 6.47 8.02 3.73
N LEU A 79 5.84 8.81 2.86
CA LEU A 79 6.48 9.51 1.76
C LEU A 79 6.51 10.97 2.16
N ARG A 80 7.70 11.55 2.29
CA ARG A 80 7.88 12.95 2.65
C ARG A 80 8.73 13.66 1.61
N ASP A 81 8.42 14.93 1.40
CA ASP A 81 9.30 15.82 0.64
C ASP A 81 10.65 15.96 1.39
N PRO A 82 11.80 15.71 0.74
CA PRO A 82 13.10 15.69 1.42
C PRO A 82 13.47 17.02 2.10
N GLY A 83 13.04 18.15 1.55
CA GLY A 83 13.35 19.48 2.07
C GLY A 83 12.39 19.92 3.18
N SER A 84 11.11 20.05 2.87
CA SER A 84 10.07 20.54 3.77
C SER A 84 9.58 19.52 4.80
N ARG A 85 9.88 18.22 4.60
CA ARG A 85 9.42 17.10 5.44
C ARG A 85 7.90 16.89 5.49
N ILE A 86 7.15 17.62 4.66
CA ILE A 86 5.70 17.49 4.52
C ILE A 86 5.35 16.08 4.07
N LEU A 87 4.35 15.46 4.73
CA LEU A 87 3.80 14.18 4.30
C LEU A 87 3.11 14.33 2.94
N LEU A 88 3.60 13.60 1.95
CA LEU A 88 3.02 13.48 0.60
C LEU A 88 2.08 12.27 0.51
N GLY A 89 2.33 11.23 1.32
CA GLY A 89 1.53 10.03 1.35
C GLY A 89 2.10 8.92 2.23
N VAL A 90 1.56 7.72 2.06
CA VAL A 90 1.99 6.49 2.72
C VAL A 90 1.92 5.33 1.74
N GLY A 91 2.80 4.34 1.86
CA GLY A 91 2.70 3.11 1.11
C GLY A 91 3.98 2.29 1.09
N GLY A 92 3.97 1.21 0.33
CA GLY A 92 5.07 0.24 0.25
C GLY A 92 4.52 -1.17 0.11
N CYS A 93 5.30 -2.14 0.60
CA CYS A 93 4.93 -3.55 0.61
C CYS A 93 4.76 -4.02 2.05
N LEU A 94 3.74 -4.83 2.31
CA LEU A 94 3.53 -5.48 3.60
C LEU A 94 3.14 -6.94 3.35
N GLY A 95 3.71 -7.89 4.10
CA GLY A 95 3.41 -9.32 3.89
C GLY A 95 1.90 -9.57 4.03
N VAL A 96 1.30 -10.41 3.20
CA VAL A 96 -0.13 -10.76 3.28
C VAL A 96 -0.27 -12.28 3.25
N ARG A 97 -0.98 -12.81 4.26
CA ARG A 97 -1.29 -14.24 4.44
C ARG A 97 -0.08 -15.16 4.24
N GLU A 98 1.11 -14.66 4.54
CA GLU A 98 2.39 -15.33 4.32
C GLU A 98 2.69 -15.79 2.89
N VAL A 99 1.94 -15.34 1.89
CA VAL A 99 2.07 -15.80 0.49
C VAL A 99 2.50 -14.73 -0.50
N ALA A 100 2.31 -13.46 -0.15
CA ALA A 100 2.65 -12.36 -1.04
C ALA A 100 3.05 -11.11 -0.26
N TRP A 101 3.60 -10.13 -0.96
CA TRP A 101 3.76 -8.77 -0.50
C TRP A 101 2.60 -7.94 -1.06
N ASN A 102 1.73 -7.43 -0.21
CA ASN A 102 0.69 -6.50 -0.63
C ASN A 102 1.29 -5.11 -0.85
N LEU A 103 1.26 -4.67 -2.11
CA LEU A 103 1.57 -3.32 -2.53
C LEU A 103 0.39 -2.40 -2.24
N TYR A 104 0.67 -1.33 -1.52
CA TYR A 104 -0.33 -0.33 -1.15
C TYR A 104 0.27 1.06 -1.24
N TYR A 105 -0.54 2.03 -1.62
CA TYR A 105 -0.17 3.44 -1.50
C TYR A 105 -1.39 4.34 -1.43
N ARG A 106 -1.19 5.50 -0.80
CA ARG A 106 -2.16 6.58 -0.67
C ARG A 106 -1.41 7.90 -0.68
N LEU A 107 -1.83 8.83 -1.53
CA LEU A 107 -1.20 10.14 -1.67
C LEU A 107 -2.21 11.25 -1.36
N ARG A 108 -1.73 12.35 -0.77
CA ARG A 108 -2.50 13.59 -0.66
C ARG A 108 -2.97 14.01 -2.06
N PRO A 109 -4.17 14.61 -2.19
CA PRO A 109 -4.68 15.05 -3.49
C PRO A 109 -3.71 15.96 -4.26
N ALA A 110 -3.05 16.88 -3.56
CA ALA A 110 -2.05 17.77 -4.16
C ALA A 110 -0.82 17.03 -4.72
N SER A 111 -0.45 15.88 -4.13
CA SER A 111 0.73 15.09 -4.52
C SER A 111 0.42 14.05 -5.61
N GLN A 112 -0.85 13.91 -5.98
CA GLN A 112 -1.29 12.97 -7.00
C GLN A 112 -0.95 13.48 -8.41
N GLY A 113 -0.58 12.57 -9.32
CA GLY A 113 -0.35 12.90 -10.75
C GLY A 113 1.06 13.38 -11.06
N GLN A 114 1.91 13.51 -10.04
CA GLN A 114 3.30 13.94 -10.15
C GLN A 114 4.30 12.77 -10.25
N GLY A 115 3.81 11.53 -10.36
CA GLY A 115 4.63 10.32 -10.46
C GLY A 115 5.14 9.74 -9.14
N TYR A 116 4.87 10.35 -7.99
CA TYR A 116 5.34 9.86 -6.67
C TYR A 116 4.87 8.44 -6.34
N ALA A 117 3.65 8.06 -6.73
CA ALA A 117 3.16 6.70 -6.53
C ALA A 117 4.02 5.68 -7.29
N THR A 118 4.34 5.96 -8.56
CA THR A 118 5.19 5.09 -9.37
C THR A 118 6.61 4.97 -8.80
N GLU A 119 7.18 6.09 -8.33
CA GLU A 119 8.50 6.13 -7.70
C GLU A 119 8.54 5.28 -6.41
N LEU A 120 7.55 5.44 -5.54
CA LEU A 120 7.38 4.59 -4.35
C LEU A 120 7.23 3.11 -4.72
N VAL A 121 6.35 2.79 -5.66
CA VAL A 121 6.06 1.39 -6.03
C VAL A 121 7.33 0.70 -6.51
N ARG A 122 8.17 1.38 -7.30
CA ARG A 122 9.47 0.86 -7.73
C ARG A 122 10.37 0.57 -6.54
N ALA A 123 10.55 1.54 -5.64
CA ALA A 123 11.35 1.34 -4.43
C ALA A 123 10.83 0.20 -3.55
N ALA A 124 9.51 0.06 -3.42
CA ALA A 124 8.88 -1.00 -2.65
C ALA A 124 9.09 -2.39 -3.26
N ARG A 125 9.03 -2.51 -4.59
CA ARG A 125 9.32 -3.76 -5.31
C ARG A 125 10.78 -4.16 -5.17
N ASP A 126 11.69 -3.20 -5.32
CA ASP A 126 13.13 -3.45 -5.19
C ASP A 126 13.47 -3.94 -3.77
N TRP A 127 12.85 -3.35 -2.75
CA TRP A 127 13.01 -3.82 -1.38
C TRP A 127 12.35 -5.17 -1.12
N ALA A 128 11.14 -5.41 -1.65
CA ALA A 128 10.48 -6.70 -1.55
C ALA A 128 11.36 -7.83 -2.13
N ALA A 129 11.99 -7.61 -3.29
CA ALA A 129 12.88 -8.57 -3.90
C ALA A 129 14.16 -8.81 -3.08
N ARG A 130 14.67 -7.80 -2.36
CA ARG A 130 15.83 -7.95 -1.46
C ARG A 130 15.50 -8.75 -0.21
N VAL A 131 14.28 -8.60 0.30
CA VAL A 131 13.81 -9.32 1.50
C VAL A 131 13.45 -10.77 1.16
N ASP A 132 12.64 -10.97 0.13
CA ASP A 132 12.25 -12.29 -0.36
C ASP A 132 11.94 -12.20 -1.86
N ALA A 133 12.91 -12.59 -2.68
CA ALA A 133 12.80 -12.59 -4.13
C ALA A 133 11.82 -13.65 -4.66
N ALA A 134 11.44 -14.67 -3.87
CA ALA A 134 10.54 -15.72 -4.31
C ALA A 134 9.06 -15.32 -4.10
N ARG A 135 8.78 -14.56 -3.04
CA ARG A 135 7.42 -14.10 -2.73
C ARG A 135 6.94 -13.02 -3.72
N PRO A 136 5.77 -13.22 -4.37
CA PRO A 136 5.23 -12.27 -5.35
C PRO A 136 4.81 -10.94 -4.69
N VAL A 137 4.93 -9.85 -5.43
CA VAL A 137 4.31 -8.56 -5.08
C VAL A 137 2.95 -8.49 -5.76
N VAL A 138 1.90 -8.26 -4.97
CA VAL A 138 0.51 -8.20 -5.43
C VAL A 138 -0.14 -6.88 -5.08
N ALA A 139 -1.11 -6.44 -5.88
CA ALA A 139 -1.94 -5.29 -5.58
C ALA A 139 -3.41 -5.65 -5.78
N SER A 140 -4.24 -5.30 -4.79
CA SER A 140 -5.69 -5.46 -4.85
C SER A 140 -6.34 -4.11 -5.06
N LEU A 141 -7.24 -4.00 -6.04
CA LEU A 141 -7.93 -2.75 -6.35
C LEU A 141 -9.35 -2.98 -6.86
N LEU A 142 -10.21 -1.98 -6.68
CA LEU A 142 -11.55 -1.97 -7.26
C LEU A 142 -11.47 -1.67 -8.76
N GLU A 143 -12.28 -2.36 -9.55
CA GLU A 143 -12.23 -2.28 -11.01
C GLU A 143 -12.39 -0.85 -11.53
N HIS A 144 -13.26 -0.04 -10.93
CA HIS A 144 -13.47 1.37 -11.31
C HIS A 144 -12.32 2.30 -10.97
N ASN A 145 -11.34 1.87 -10.16
CA ASN A 145 -10.17 2.67 -9.80
C ASN A 145 -9.11 2.64 -10.93
N VAL A 146 -9.47 3.22 -12.07
CA VAL A 146 -8.63 3.30 -13.29
C VAL A 146 -7.28 3.97 -13.04
N ARG A 147 -7.22 4.90 -12.08
CA ARG A 147 -5.98 5.58 -11.69
C ARG A 147 -5.01 4.60 -11.04
N SER A 148 -5.50 3.77 -10.11
CA SER A 148 -4.68 2.77 -9.44
C SER A 148 -4.21 1.71 -10.42
N ARG A 149 -5.12 1.23 -11.29
CA ARG A 149 -4.78 0.29 -12.38
C ARG A 149 -3.60 0.79 -13.22
N ALA A 150 -3.67 2.03 -13.69
CA ALA A 150 -2.62 2.60 -14.52
C ALA A 150 -1.28 2.78 -13.78
N VAL A 151 -1.26 2.88 -12.46
CA VAL A 151 0.00 2.92 -11.68
C VAL A 151 0.60 1.53 -11.56
N VAL A 152 -0.21 0.52 -11.19
CA VAL A 152 0.30 -0.86 -11.01
C VAL A 152 0.75 -1.48 -12.34
N GLU A 153 0.07 -1.18 -13.45
CA GLU A 153 0.48 -1.61 -14.79
C GLU A 153 1.79 -0.94 -15.22
N ARG A 154 1.94 0.38 -15.02
CA ARG A 154 3.21 1.09 -15.29
C ARG A 154 4.36 0.62 -14.39
N ALA A 155 4.03 0.08 -13.22
CA ALA A 155 4.98 -0.54 -12.32
C ALA A 155 5.32 -1.99 -12.71
N GLY A 156 4.73 -2.53 -13.78
CA GLY A 156 5.02 -3.85 -14.32
C GLY A 156 4.23 -4.99 -13.67
N LEU A 157 3.14 -4.71 -12.95
CA LEU A 157 2.24 -5.75 -12.49
C LEU A 157 1.20 -6.06 -13.58
N THR A 158 0.82 -7.33 -13.71
CA THR A 158 -0.20 -7.82 -14.63
C THR A 158 -1.39 -8.37 -13.88
N GLN A 159 -2.60 -8.21 -14.41
CA GLN A 159 -3.81 -8.77 -13.80
C GLN A 159 -3.73 -10.31 -13.79
N VAL A 160 -3.89 -10.91 -12.61
CA VAL A 160 -3.89 -12.36 -12.40
C VAL A 160 -5.24 -12.89 -11.95
N TRP A 161 -6.13 -12.03 -11.45
CA TRP A 161 -7.47 -12.42 -11.05
C TRP A 161 -8.46 -11.26 -11.13
N ARG A 162 -9.74 -11.59 -11.38
CA ARG A 162 -10.89 -10.69 -11.39
C ARG A 162 -12.11 -11.44 -10.84
N GLY A 163 -12.84 -10.83 -9.92
CA GLY A 163 -14.06 -11.41 -9.38
C GLY A 163 -14.86 -10.45 -8.50
N PRO A 164 -15.98 -10.89 -7.93
CA PRO A 164 -16.81 -10.05 -7.07
C PRO A 164 -16.04 -9.66 -5.80
N ASP A 165 -16.25 -8.42 -5.36
CA ASP A 165 -15.72 -7.91 -4.10
C ASP A 165 -16.73 -8.14 -2.97
N ARG A 166 -16.68 -9.30 -2.32
CA ARG A 166 -17.65 -9.69 -1.28
C ARG A 166 -17.64 -8.79 -0.03
N ARG A 167 -16.58 -8.00 0.15
CA ARG A 167 -16.44 -7.06 1.28
C ARG A 167 -16.95 -5.66 0.95
N ASN A 168 -17.33 -5.42 -0.30
CA ASN A 168 -17.88 -4.13 -0.69
C ASN A 168 -19.35 -4.04 -0.30
N PRO A 169 -19.81 -2.90 0.25
CA PRO A 169 -21.24 -2.64 0.41
C PRO A 169 -22.01 -2.65 -0.91
N ASP A 170 -21.35 -2.34 -2.03
CA ASP A 170 -21.92 -2.48 -3.38
C ASP A 170 -21.74 -3.93 -3.87
N PRO A 171 -22.83 -4.72 -4.01
CA PRO A 171 -22.75 -6.12 -4.43
C PRO A 171 -22.30 -6.29 -5.89
N SER A 172 -22.30 -5.21 -6.68
CA SER A 172 -21.81 -5.20 -8.06
C SER A 172 -20.31 -4.89 -8.16
N ALA A 173 -19.66 -4.52 -7.06
CA ALA A 173 -18.25 -4.18 -7.04
C ALA A 173 -17.39 -5.36 -7.47
N VAL A 174 -16.43 -5.08 -8.35
CA VAL A 174 -15.45 -6.05 -8.85
C VAL A 174 -14.09 -5.71 -8.29
N ARG A 175 -13.42 -6.74 -7.74
CA ARG A 175 -12.05 -6.67 -7.28
C ARG A 175 -11.13 -7.27 -8.34
N LEU A 176 -9.99 -6.62 -8.54
CA LEU A 176 -8.89 -7.08 -9.39
C LEU A 176 -7.68 -7.36 -8.52
N ILE A 177 -6.95 -8.43 -8.82
CA ILE A 177 -5.62 -8.69 -8.26
C ILE A 177 -4.60 -8.63 -9.40
N PHE A 178 -3.57 -7.83 -9.18
CA PHE A 178 -2.41 -7.68 -10.03
C PHE A 178 -1.19 -8.28 -9.34
N ALA A 179 -0.24 -8.84 -10.10
CA ALA A 179 0.99 -9.39 -9.56
C ALA A 179 2.20 -9.09 -10.46
N ASP A 180 3.39 -9.04 -9.87
CA ASP A 180 4.65 -8.80 -10.60
C ASP A 180 5.18 -10.04 -11.35
N ARG A 181 4.52 -11.18 -11.18
CA ARG A 181 4.86 -12.49 -11.76
C ARG A 181 3.64 -13.40 -11.78
N GLY A 182 3.78 -14.58 -12.40
CA GLY A 182 2.77 -15.63 -12.32
C GLY A 182 2.55 -16.09 -10.88
N VAL A 183 1.29 -16.23 -10.47
CA VAL A 183 0.88 -16.64 -9.13
C VAL A 183 0.16 -17.98 -9.25
N SER A 184 0.47 -18.95 -8.38
CA SER A 184 -0.20 -20.24 -8.38
C SER A 184 -1.65 -20.13 -7.91
N ASP A 185 -2.49 -21.09 -8.32
CA ASP A 185 -3.88 -21.16 -7.88
C ASP A 185 -4.03 -21.24 -6.35
N GLU A 186 -3.08 -21.89 -5.66
CA GLU A 186 -3.06 -21.95 -4.19
C GLU A 186 -2.84 -20.56 -3.57
N VAL A 187 -1.88 -19.79 -4.09
CA VAL A 187 -1.64 -18.43 -3.61
C VAL A 187 -2.82 -17.53 -3.94
N LEU A 188 -3.37 -17.62 -5.15
CA LEU A 188 -4.58 -16.89 -5.53
C LEU A 188 -5.77 -17.25 -4.62
N ALA A 189 -5.98 -18.54 -4.34
CA ALA A 189 -7.03 -19.00 -3.45
C ALA A 189 -6.84 -18.48 -2.02
N ARG A 190 -5.60 -18.32 -1.52
CA ARG A 190 -5.35 -17.68 -0.22
C ARG A 190 -5.60 -16.17 -0.25
N LEU A 191 -5.26 -15.49 -1.35
CA LEU A 191 -5.50 -14.05 -1.52
C LEU A 191 -7.00 -13.73 -1.66
N VAL A 192 -7.75 -14.59 -2.37
CA VAL A 192 -9.20 -14.43 -2.63
C VAL A 192 -10.06 -15.09 -1.55
N GLY A 193 -9.65 -16.22 -0.98
CA GLY A 193 -10.39 -16.90 0.10
C GLY A 193 -10.45 -16.09 1.38
N GLY A 194 -9.56 -15.11 1.53
CA GLY A 194 -9.62 -14.11 2.58
C GLY A 194 -10.74 -13.09 2.49
N GLN A 195 -11.61 -13.14 1.47
CA GLN A 195 -12.77 -12.24 1.36
C GLN A 195 -13.92 -12.62 2.31
N ASP A 196 -13.88 -13.81 2.93
CA ASP A 196 -14.89 -14.29 3.89
C ASP A 196 -14.43 -14.09 5.36
N GLU A 197 -13.20 -13.59 5.60
CA GLU A 197 -12.65 -13.19 6.91
C GLU A 197 -12.46 -11.67 6.97
N PRO A 198 -12.65 -11.00 8.12
CA PRO A 198 -12.34 -9.59 8.25
C PRO A 198 -10.85 -9.35 7.97
N ASP A 199 -10.55 -8.47 7.03
CA ASP A 199 -9.18 -8.15 6.66
C ASP A 199 -8.61 -7.13 7.65
N GLU A 200 -7.81 -7.64 8.59
CA GLU A 200 -7.06 -6.86 9.57
C GLU A 200 -6.20 -5.72 8.94
N ARG A 201 -6.08 -5.64 7.61
CA ARG A 201 -5.18 -4.70 6.92
C ARG A 201 -5.87 -3.80 5.90
N GLU A 202 -7.14 -4.07 5.58
CA GLU A 202 -8.10 -3.07 5.08
C GLU A 202 -8.84 -2.40 6.28
N ALA A 203 -8.70 -2.98 7.50
CA ALA A 203 -9.19 -2.52 8.82
C ALA A 203 -8.60 -1.20 9.34
N ALA A 204 -8.07 -0.37 8.44
CA ALA A 204 -7.99 1.05 8.67
C ALA A 204 -9.40 1.71 8.55
N ALA A 205 -10.37 1.01 7.94
CA ALA A 205 -11.79 1.22 8.20
C ALA A 205 -12.26 0.26 9.29
N GLY A 206 -12.46 0.80 10.48
CA GLY A 206 -13.07 0.10 11.61
C GLY A 206 -14.54 -0.29 11.35
N PRO A 207 -15.18 -0.91 12.35
CA PRO A 207 -16.38 -1.71 12.16
C PRO A 207 -17.57 -0.88 11.70
N THR A 208 -18.38 -1.48 10.83
CA THR A 208 -19.73 -1.04 10.48
C THR A 208 -20.58 -0.98 11.75
N VAL A 209 -20.97 0.24 12.17
CA VAL A 209 -22.09 0.43 13.10
C VAL A 209 -23.33 0.67 12.26
N GLU A 210 -24.21 -0.33 12.23
CA GLU A 210 -25.61 -0.18 11.79
C GLU A 210 -26.47 0.35 12.96
N PRO A 211 -27.67 0.92 12.67
CA PRO A 211 -28.16 2.19 13.22
C PRO A 211 -28.60 2.21 14.68
#